data_AF-A0A098TT32-F1
#
_entry.id   AF-A0A098TT32-F1
#
_cell.length_a   1.000
_cell.length_b   1.000
_cell.length_c   1.000
_cell.angle_alpha   90.00
_cell.angle_beta   90.00
_cell.angle_gamma   90.00
#
_symmetry.space_group_name_H-M   'P 1'
#
loop_
_entity.id
_entity.type
_entity.pdbx_description
1 polymer ?
#
loop_
_entity_poly.entity_id
_entity_poly.type
_entity_poly.pdbx_seq_one_letter_code
_entity_poly.pdbx_strand_id
1 'polypeptide(L)'
;MGVADLPLLDSAASIATAPLGEAATRAGFFLSLVPTQLQRLLGHPEGGGWLSRFRTVFLGGAPPWPELLTQARASGIPLALTYGMTETAAQIATLRPQAFLQGQSHCGSVLPHAHVRICDPTGQPLPLNQPGTIDIQAPSLALGYYPDAPGSGFHGDGFQTDDQGWLDGDGCLHILGRNSSKIITGGVEGFFQGRWRLLCGRPNWFKMSALWVWPIQRGDRRLQRFTSPMIPGFYLLPSRQRSQIA
;
A
#
# COMPACT_ATOMS: atom_id res chain seq x y z
N MET A 1 51.83 14.56 -13.66
CA MET A 1 50.81 13.54 -13.29
C MET A 1 49.51 14.31 -13.08
N GLY A 2 48.67 14.56 -14.08
CA GLY A 2 48.09 13.61 -15.04
C GLY A 2 46.63 13.41 -14.62
N VAL A 3 45.81 14.45 -14.78
CA VAL A 3 44.35 14.43 -14.57
C VAL A 3 43.77 13.67 -15.76
N ALA A 4 43.16 12.50 -15.53
CA ALA A 4 42.61 11.69 -16.60
C ALA A 4 41.18 12.16 -16.92
N ASP A 5 41.00 12.61 -18.15
CA ASP A 5 39.73 12.94 -18.79
C ASP A 5 38.81 11.70 -18.85
N LEU A 6 37.55 11.87 -18.44
CA LEU A 6 36.48 10.91 -18.69
C LEU A 6 35.92 11.13 -20.10
N PRO A 7 35.84 10.09 -20.97
CA PRO A 7 35.24 10.24 -22.28
C PRO A 7 33.71 10.34 -22.17
N LEU A 8 33.15 11.39 -22.78
CA LEU A 8 31.75 11.47 -23.19
C LEU A 8 31.47 10.35 -24.20
N LEU A 9 30.63 9.38 -23.83
CA LEU A 9 30.08 8.40 -24.76
C LEU A 9 28.76 8.93 -25.31
N ASP A 10 28.80 9.32 -26.59
CA ASP A 10 27.67 9.73 -27.39
C ASP A 10 27.07 8.56 -28.18
N SER A 11 25.75 8.59 -28.28
CA SER A 11 24.85 8.00 -29.29
C SER A 11 24.90 6.50 -29.61
N ALA A 12 23.76 5.86 -29.38
CA ALA A 12 22.96 5.22 -30.43
C ALA A 12 23.67 4.34 -31.48
N ALA A 13 24.26 3.22 -31.08
CA ALA A 13 24.38 2.03 -31.93
C ALA A 13 24.80 0.82 -31.11
N SER A 14 23.88 -0.13 -30.92
CA SER A 14 24.10 -1.57 -30.66
C SER A 14 23.10 -2.10 -29.64
N ILE A 15 21.83 -2.15 -30.05
CA ILE A 15 20.88 -3.13 -29.53
C ILE A 15 20.18 -3.70 -30.77
N ALA A 16 20.94 -4.45 -31.57
CA ALA A 16 20.38 -5.33 -32.58
C ALA A 16 20.68 -6.76 -32.16
N THR A 17 19.70 -7.63 -32.35
CA THR A 17 19.73 -9.10 -32.23
C THR A 17 19.67 -9.72 -30.82
N ALA A 18 18.47 -9.78 -30.26
CA ALA A 18 18.00 -10.96 -29.52
C ALA A 18 16.55 -11.27 -29.94
N PRO A 19 16.22 -12.45 -30.48
CA PRO A 19 14.87 -12.74 -30.96
C PRO A 19 13.98 -13.49 -29.93
N LEU A 20 12.69 -13.15 -30.03
CA LEU A 20 11.44 -13.81 -29.61
C LEU A 20 11.07 -13.86 -28.12
N GLY A 21 10.27 -12.85 -27.75
CA GLY A 21 9.43 -12.78 -26.57
C GLY A 21 9.05 -11.33 -26.26
N GLU A 22 8.35 -10.66 -27.18
CA GLU A 22 7.91 -9.25 -27.02
C GLU A 22 6.95 -9.10 -25.83
N ALA A 23 7.49 -8.97 -24.62
CA ALA A 23 6.88 -8.14 -23.61
C ALA A 23 7.49 -6.76 -23.79
N ALA A 24 6.77 -5.85 -24.47
CA ALA A 24 7.10 -4.42 -24.44
C ALA A 24 7.45 -4.06 -22.99
N THR A 25 8.71 -3.72 -22.72
CA THR A 25 9.20 -3.57 -21.35
C THR A 25 8.43 -2.44 -20.69
N ARG A 26 7.44 -2.79 -19.87
CA ARG A 26 6.80 -1.87 -18.93
C ARG A 26 7.91 -1.17 -18.16
N ALA A 27 7.77 0.14 -17.99
CA ALA A 27 8.76 0.97 -17.34
C ALA A 27 9.12 0.40 -15.96
N GLY A 28 10.39 0.46 -15.56
CA GLY A 28 10.91 -0.11 -14.32
C GLY A 28 10.44 0.56 -13.02
N PHE A 29 9.34 1.32 -13.08
CA PHE A 29 8.78 2.09 -11.98
C PHE A 29 7.56 1.40 -11.38
N PHE A 30 7.39 1.63 -10.08
CA PHE A 30 6.27 1.19 -9.27
C PHE A 30 5.52 2.40 -8.74
N LEU A 31 4.20 2.29 -8.64
CA LEU A 31 3.33 3.34 -8.12
C LEU A 31 2.40 2.75 -7.08
N SER A 32 2.16 3.46 -5.97
CA SER A 32 1.15 3.08 -4.98
C SER A 32 0.01 4.09 -4.97
N LEU A 33 -1.23 3.60 -5.02
CA LEU A 33 -2.45 4.40 -5.05
C LEU A 33 -3.52 3.85 -4.10
N VAL A 34 -4.41 4.73 -3.67
CA VAL A 34 -5.73 4.34 -3.12
C VAL A 34 -6.80 4.40 -4.23
N PRO A 35 -7.94 3.70 -4.11
CA PRO A 35 -9.01 3.68 -5.12
C PRO A 35 -9.45 5.06 -5.61
N THR A 36 -9.57 6.04 -4.70
CA THR A 36 -9.95 7.42 -5.07
C THR A 36 -8.90 8.14 -5.92
N GLN A 37 -7.62 7.79 -5.81
CA GLN A 37 -6.56 8.36 -6.65
C GLN A 37 -6.56 7.70 -8.03
N LEU A 38 -6.71 6.37 -8.06
CA LEU A 38 -6.83 5.64 -9.32
C LEU A 38 -8.02 6.16 -10.16
N GLN A 39 -9.17 6.38 -9.52
CA GLN A 39 -10.35 6.96 -10.18
C GLN A 39 -10.05 8.34 -10.78
N ARG A 40 -9.37 9.22 -10.04
CA ARG A 40 -9.01 10.56 -10.53
C ARG A 40 -8.08 10.49 -11.74
N LEU A 41 -7.08 9.61 -11.70
CA LEU A 41 -6.15 9.42 -12.81
C LEU A 41 -6.85 8.85 -14.04
N LEU A 42 -7.72 7.85 -13.86
CA LEU A 42 -8.55 7.29 -14.92
C LEU A 42 -9.58 8.28 -15.49
N GLY A 43 -9.91 9.35 -14.76
CA GLY A 43 -10.73 10.46 -15.25
C GLY A 43 -10.00 11.37 -16.25
N HIS A 44 -8.68 11.27 -16.37
CA HIS A 44 -7.92 12.00 -17.38
C HIS A 44 -7.87 11.19 -18.69
N PRO A 45 -8.05 11.81 -19.88
CA PRO A 45 -8.06 11.09 -21.16
C PRO A 45 -6.85 10.16 -21.40
N GLU A 46 -5.67 10.60 -20.99
CA GLU A 46 -4.41 9.83 -21.13
C GLU A 46 -4.08 8.95 -19.92
N GLY A 47 -4.85 9.02 -18.84
CA GLY A 47 -4.48 8.45 -17.54
C GLY A 47 -4.36 6.93 -17.56
N GLY A 48 -5.28 6.24 -18.25
CA GLY A 48 -5.21 4.78 -18.41
C GLY A 48 -3.95 4.34 -19.17
N GLY A 49 -3.64 5.01 -20.28
CA GLY A 49 -2.44 4.75 -21.08
C GLY A 49 -1.14 5.09 -20.34
N TRP A 50 -1.14 6.13 -19.50
CA TRP A 50 0.01 6.45 -18.66
C TRP A 50 0.22 5.41 -17.55
N LEU A 51 -0.84 4.99 -16.87
CA LEU A 51 -0.79 4.00 -15.79
C LEU A 51 -0.41 2.60 -16.27
N SER A 52 -0.79 2.21 -17.49
CA SER A 52 -0.46 0.89 -18.06
C SER A 52 1.03 0.70 -18.36
N ARG A 53 1.80 1.79 -18.41
CA ARG A 53 3.26 1.79 -18.62
C ARG A 53 4.05 1.40 -17.39
N PHE A 54 3.47 1.46 -16.18
CA PHE A 54 4.18 1.06 -14.95
C PHE A 54 4.40 -0.45 -14.91
N ARG A 55 5.44 -0.91 -14.22
CA ARG A 55 5.64 -2.35 -13.98
C ARG A 55 4.52 -2.92 -13.11
N THR A 56 4.19 -2.19 -12.05
CA THR A 56 3.12 -2.52 -11.10
C THR A 56 2.54 -1.23 -10.53
N VAL A 57 1.22 -1.22 -10.39
CA VAL A 57 0.50 -0.19 -9.63
C VAL A 57 -0.13 -0.88 -8.42
N PHE A 58 0.41 -0.66 -7.22
CA PHE A 58 -0.19 -1.16 -5.99
C PHE A 58 -1.47 -0.39 -5.71
N LEU A 59 -2.54 -1.13 -5.42
CA LEU A 59 -3.83 -0.58 -5.03
C LEU A 59 -4.21 -1.14 -3.66
N GLY A 60 -4.35 -0.27 -2.67
CA GLY A 60 -4.64 -0.66 -1.30
C GLY A 60 -5.20 0.50 -0.47
N GLY A 61 -5.28 0.31 0.84
CA GLY A 61 -5.73 1.32 1.79
C GLY A 61 -7.23 1.64 1.79
N ALA A 62 -8.01 1.07 0.86
CA ALA A 62 -9.47 1.04 0.87
C ALA A 62 -9.98 -0.04 -0.09
N PRO A 63 -11.19 -0.60 0.11
CA PRO A 63 -11.80 -1.52 -0.84
C PRO A 63 -12.07 -0.80 -2.18
N PRO A 64 -11.55 -1.30 -3.31
CA PRO A 64 -11.94 -0.81 -4.63
C PRO A 64 -13.35 -1.28 -4.98
N TRP A 65 -14.10 -0.48 -5.75
CA TRP A 65 -15.41 -0.87 -6.28
C TRP A 65 -15.28 -1.58 -7.64
N PRO A 66 -16.21 -2.48 -8.01
CA PRO A 66 -16.09 -3.33 -9.20
C PRO A 66 -15.90 -2.58 -10.51
N GLU A 67 -16.54 -1.43 -10.67
CA GLU A 67 -16.47 -0.62 -11.89
C GLU A 67 -15.06 -0.04 -12.07
N LEU A 68 -14.39 0.36 -10.98
CA LEU A 68 -13.01 0.86 -11.03
C LEU A 68 -12.04 -0.24 -11.48
N LEU A 69 -12.20 -1.45 -10.94
CA LEU A 69 -11.37 -2.60 -11.32
C LEU A 69 -11.60 -2.97 -12.79
N THR A 70 -12.85 -2.93 -13.24
CA THR A 70 -13.22 -3.20 -14.63
C THR A 70 -12.57 -2.18 -15.57
N GLN A 71 -12.67 -0.89 -15.26
CA GLN A 71 -12.04 0.18 -16.04
C GLN A 71 -10.51 0.07 -16.06
N ALA A 72 -9.90 -0.23 -14.92
CA ALA A 72 -8.45 -0.42 -14.82
C ALA A 72 -7.96 -1.62 -15.65
N ARG A 73 -8.71 -2.73 -15.62
CA ARG A 73 -8.42 -3.92 -16.43
C ARG A 73 -8.58 -3.64 -17.92
N ALA A 74 -9.65 -2.97 -18.33
CA ALA A 74 -9.88 -2.55 -19.72
C ALA A 74 -8.75 -1.63 -20.23
N SER A 75 -8.16 -0.83 -19.33
CA SER A 75 -7.02 0.04 -19.63
C SER A 75 -5.66 -0.67 -19.59
N GLY A 76 -5.62 -1.99 -19.32
CA GLY A 76 -4.39 -2.78 -19.25
C GLY A 76 -3.46 -2.41 -18.08
N ILE A 77 -4.00 -1.78 -17.03
CA ILE A 77 -3.21 -1.33 -15.88
C ILE A 77 -2.79 -2.55 -15.03
N PRO A 78 -1.49 -2.74 -14.77
CA PRO A 78 -0.99 -3.85 -13.96
C PRO A 78 -1.20 -3.62 -12.47
N LEU A 79 -2.46 -3.68 -12.02
CA LEU A 79 -2.78 -3.52 -10.61
C LEU A 79 -2.30 -4.70 -9.76
N ALA A 80 -1.62 -4.41 -8.65
CA ALA A 80 -1.44 -5.35 -7.55
C ALA A 80 -2.41 -4.96 -6.43
N LEU A 81 -3.49 -5.70 -6.26
CA LEU A 81 -4.40 -5.49 -5.13
C LEU A 81 -3.70 -5.95 -3.85
N THR A 82 -3.70 -5.10 -2.83
CA THR A 82 -2.97 -5.35 -1.58
C THR A 82 -3.91 -5.30 -0.39
N TYR A 83 -3.63 -6.13 0.59
CA TYR A 83 -4.24 -6.05 1.92
C TYR A 83 -3.16 -5.84 2.97
N GLY A 84 -3.44 -4.94 3.91
CA GLY A 84 -2.60 -4.64 5.04
C GLY A 84 -2.93 -3.26 5.59
N MET A 85 -2.25 -2.91 6.67
CA MET A 85 -2.53 -1.78 7.54
C MET A 85 -1.28 -1.30 8.27
N THR A 86 -1.41 -0.22 9.04
CA THR A 86 -0.29 0.39 9.77
C THR A 86 0.33 -0.61 10.75
N GLU A 87 -0.51 -1.38 11.43
CA GLU A 87 -0.18 -2.42 12.41
C GLU A 87 0.63 -3.56 11.80
N THR A 88 0.58 -3.73 10.48
CA THR A 88 1.28 -4.79 9.75
C THR A 88 2.54 -4.31 9.01
N ALA A 89 2.93 -3.04 9.22
CA ALA A 89 4.02 -2.37 8.51
C ALA A 89 3.92 -2.53 6.98
N ALA A 90 2.77 -2.13 6.42
CA ALA A 90 2.37 -2.18 5.01
C ALA A 90 1.47 -3.37 4.63
N GLN A 91 1.97 -4.35 3.88
CA GLN A 91 1.15 -5.36 3.19
C GLN A 91 1.37 -6.77 3.76
N ILE A 92 0.28 -7.53 3.85
CA ILE A 92 0.24 -8.94 4.30
C ILE A 92 -0.17 -9.87 3.17
N ALA A 93 -1.05 -9.43 2.26
CA ALA A 93 -1.44 -10.21 1.08
C ALA A 93 -1.36 -9.35 -0.18
N THR A 94 -1.05 -9.98 -1.32
CA THR A 94 -0.98 -9.27 -2.60
C THR A 94 -1.37 -10.12 -3.80
N LEU A 95 -2.29 -9.61 -4.61
CA LEU A 95 -2.63 -10.15 -5.92
C LEU A 95 -1.57 -9.72 -6.92
N ARG A 96 -1.07 -10.67 -7.71
CA ARG A 96 -0.11 -10.37 -8.77
C ARG A 96 -0.80 -9.64 -9.93
N PRO A 97 -0.13 -8.65 -10.56
CA PRO A 97 -0.70 -7.92 -11.69
C PRO A 97 -1.21 -8.78 -12.85
N GLN A 98 -0.52 -9.87 -13.15
CA GLN A 98 -0.94 -10.78 -14.21
C GLN A 98 -2.29 -11.44 -13.89
N ALA A 99 -2.48 -11.84 -12.64
CA ALA A 99 -3.70 -12.49 -12.19
C ALA A 99 -4.88 -11.49 -12.14
N PHE A 100 -4.62 -10.24 -11.75
CA PHE A 100 -5.59 -9.15 -11.87
C PHE A 100 -6.04 -8.94 -13.33
N LEU A 101 -5.09 -8.89 -14.27
CA LEU A 101 -5.38 -8.74 -15.69
C LEU A 101 -6.17 -9.93 -16.27
N GLN A 102 -6.01 -11.12 -15.67
CA GLN A 102 -6.76 -12.34 -16.01
C GLN A 102 -8.16 -12.40 -15.38
N GLY A 103 -8.61 -11.37 -14.64
CA GLY A 103 -9.97 -11.28 -14.14
C GLY A 103 -10.11 -11.38 -12.62
N GLN A 104 -9.04 -11.69 -11.89
CA GLN A 104 -9.09 -11.82 -10.43
C GLN A 104 -9.25 -10.44 -9.76
N SER A 105 -9.96 -10.42 -8.63
CA SER A 105 -10.26 -9.20 -7.86
C SER A 105 -10.12 -9.36 -6.34
N HIS A 106 -9.54 -10.47 -5.87
CA HIS A 106 -9.24 -10.71 -4.45
C HIS A 106 -7.90 -10.07 -4.03
N CYS A 107 -7.57 -10.10 -2.74
CA CYS A 107 -6.33 -9.52 -2.22
C CYS A 107 -5.09 -10.38 -2.47
N GLY A 108 -5.28 -11.59 -3.00
CA GLY A 108 -4.21 -12.50 -3.43
C GLY A 108 -3.63 -13.31 -2.27
N SER A 109 -2.49 -13.95 -2.51
CA SER A 109 -1.86 -14.84 -1.54
C SER A 109 -1.23 -14.06 -0.39
N VAL A 110 -1.24 -14.67 0.79
CA VAL A 110 -0.47 -14.20 1.95
C VAL A 110 1.02 -14.21 1.60
N LEU A 111 1.72 -13.14 1.99
CA LEU A 111 3.14 -12.97 1.71
C LEU A 111 3.99 -13.88 2.61
N PRO A 112 5.19 -14.31 2.16
CA PRO A 112 5.98 -15.32 2.87
C PRO A 112 6.38 -15.00 4.31
N HIS A 113 6.30 -13.73 4.72
CA HIS A 113 6.66 -13.28 6.06
C HIS A 113 5.48 -13.30 7.04
N ALA A 114 4.27 -13.58 6.57
CA ALA A 114 3.06 -13.51 7.35
C ALA A 114 2.31 -14.84 7.33
N HIS A 115 1.59 -15.10 8.41
CA HIS A 115 0.63 -16.16 8.53
C HIS A 115 -0.72 -15.54 8.87
N VAL A 116 -1.76 -15.93 8.13
CA VAL A 116 -3.12 -15.42 8.31
C VAL A 116 -4.03 -16.59 8.63
N ARG A 117 -4.86 -16.41 9.66
CA ARG A 117 -5.96 -17.31 10.00
C ARG A 117 -7.27 -16.53 9.97
N ILE A 118 -8.34 -17.26 9.75
CA ILE A 118 -9.70 -16.72 9.85
C ILE A 118 -10.30 -17.34 11.11
N CYS A 119 -10.82 -16.52 12.02
CA CYS A 119 -11.29 -16.96 13.32
C CYS A 119 -12.78 -16.68 13.51
N ASP A 120 -13.44 -17.55 14.26
CA ASP A 120 -14.81 -17.38 14.71
C ASP A 120 -14.92 -16.34 15.85
N PRO A 121 -16.14 -16.00 16.33
CA PRO A 121 -16.31 -15.05 17.43
C PRO A 121 -15.69 -15.47 18.77
N THR A 122 -15.33 -16.75 18.93
CA THR A 122 -14.65 -17.28 20.12
C THR A 122 -13.12 -17.25 20.00
N GLY A 123 -12.60 -16.82 18.85
CA GLY A 123 -11.17 -16.78 18.54
C GLY A 123 -10.60 -18.10 18.02
N GLN A 124 -11.45 -19.09 17.71
CA GLN A 124 -11.00 -20.37 17.16
C GLN A 124 -10.84 -20.30 15.63
N PRO A 125 -9.79 -20.91 15.06
CA PRO A 125 -9.57 -20.89 13.62
C PRO A 125 -10.67 -21.67 12.88
N LEU A 126 -11.18 -21.06 11.81
CA LEU A 126 -12.15 -21.63 10.90
C LEU A 126 -11.44 -22.33 9.71
N PRO A 127 -12.06 -23.37 9.13
CA PRO A 127 -11.63 -23.96 7.87
C PRO A 127 -11.63 -22.95 6.71
N LEU A 128 -10.91 -23.29 5.63
CA LEU A 128 -10.94 -22.52 4.37
C LEU A 128 -12.38 -22.36 3.85
N ASN A 129 -12.61 -21.29 3.10
CA ASN A 129 -13.90 -20.87 2.54
C ASN A 129 -14.98 -20.53 3.58
N GLN A 130 -14.60 -20.28 4.83
CA GLN A 130 -15.53 -19.80 5.86
C GLN A 130 -15.22 -18.35 6.25
N PRO A 131 -16.24 -17.48 6.31
CA PRO A 131 -16.07 -16.09 6.71
C PRO A 131 -15.84 -15.97 8.21
N GLY A 132 -14.91 -15.09 8.58
CA GLY A 132 -14.64 -14.76 9.98
C GLY A 132 -13.66 -13.61 10.11
N THR A 133 -13.17 -13.42 11.34
CA THR A 133 -12.23 -12.35 11.68
C THR A 133 -10.83 -12.70 11.25
N ILE A 134 -10.14 -11.76 10.61
CA ILE A 134 -8.76 -11.96 10.15
C ILE A 134 -7.82 -11.82 11.35
N ASP A 135 -7.05 -12.88 11.62
CA ASP A 135 -5.98 -12.92 12.61
C ASP A 135 -4.63 -13.07 11.91
N ILE A 136 -3.67 -12.22 12.26
CA ILE A 136 -2.40 -12.08 11.55
C ILE A 136 -1.25 -12.33 12.51
N GLN A 137 -0.31 -13.17 12.11
CA GLN A 137 0.96 -13.38 12.81
C GLN A 137 2.09 -13.04 11.83
N ALA A 138 2.94 -12.08 12.17
CA ALA A 138 4.06 -11.69 11.31
C ALA A 138 5.17 -10.99 12.12
N PRO A 139 6.45 -11.13 11.75
CA PRO A 139 7.53 -10.35 12.35
C PRO A 139 7.44 -8.84 12.07
N SER A 140 6.61 -8.44 11.09
CA SER A 140 6.37 -7.05 10.70
C SER A 140 5.32 -6.34 11.56
N LEU A 141 4.68 -7.05 12.51
CA LEU A 141 3.66 -6.44 13.36
C LEU A 141 4.24 -5.30 14.20
N ALA A 142 3.46 -4.24 14.35
CA ALA A 142 3.77 -3.13 15.23
C ALA A 142 3.86 -3.60 16.69
N LEU A 143 4.60 -2.86 17.51
CA LEU A 143 4.69 -3.12 18.96
C LEU A 143 3.39 -2.78 19.71
N GLY A 144 2.47 -2.11 19.03
CA GLY A 144 1.18 -1.70 19.56
C GLY A 144 0.90 -0.21 19.45
N TYR A 145 -0.19 0.22 20.07
CA TYR A 145 -0.63 1.61 20.10
C TYR A 145 -0.03 2.37 21.29
N TYR A 146 0.65 3.49 21.04
CA TYR A 146 1.15 4.37 22.10
C TYR A 146 0.00 5.22 22.69
N PRO A 147 -0.04 5.45 24.02
CA PRO A 147 0.88 4.97 25.05
C PRO A 147 0.59 3.56 25.59
N ASP A 148 -0.57 2.99 25.27
CA ASP A 148 -1.13 1.80 25.91
C ASP A 148 -0.69 0.47 25.25
N ALA A 149 0.58 0.36 24.86
CA ALA A 149 1.07 -0.80 24.12
C ALA A 149 0.94 -2.13 24.92
N PRO A 150 0.58 -3.25 24.28
CA PRO A 150 0.41 -3.37 22.83
C PRO A 150 -0.95 -2.83 22.33
N GLY A 151 -1.92 -2.62 23.22
CA GLY A 151 -3.24 -2.10 22.90
C GLY A 151 -4.19 -3.17 22.35
N SER A 152 -5.39 -2.75 21.93
CA SER A 152 -6.46 -3.67 21.50
C SER A 152 -6.08 -4.47 20.24
N GLY A 153 -6.43 -5.75 20.21
CA GLY A 153 -6.26 -6.63 19.05
C GLY A 153 -4.91 -7.36 19.02
N PHE A 154 -3.87 -6.83 19.65
CA PHE A 154 -2.59 -7.53 19.79
C PHE A 154 -2.67 -8.62 20.85
N HIS A 155 -2.14 -9.80 20.53
CA HIS A 155 -2.08 -10.94 21.46
C HIS A 155 -0.86 -11.81 21.14
N GLY A 156 -0.05 -12.16 22.14
CA GLY A 156 1.17 -12.95 21.91
C GLY A 156 2.06 -12.34 20.82
N ASP A 157 2.24 -13.07 19.72
CA ASP A 157 2.95 -12.66 18.51
C ASP A 157 2.01 -12.37 17.31
N GLY A 158 0.71 -12.23 17.58
CA GLY A 158 -0.35 -11.99 16.62
C GLY A 158 -1.13 -10.70 16.84
N PHE A 159 -1.98 -10.42 15.86
CA PHE A 159 -2.86 -9.27 15.80
C PHE A 159 -4.20 -9.68 15.19
N GLN A 160 -5.24 -9.70 16.01
CA GLN A 160 -6.62 -9.87 15.59
C GLN A 160 -7.14 -8.53 15.07
N THR A 161 -7.44 -8.50 13.78
CA THR A 161 -7.96 -7.30 13.12
C THR A 161 -9.46 -7.11 13.41
N ASP A 162 -9.95 -5.93 13.04
CA ASP A 162 -11.38 -5.64 12.97
C ASP A 162 -11.99 -5.99 11.58
N ASP A 163 -11.19 -6.57 10.68
CA ASP A 163 -11.58 -6.90 9.32
C ASP A 163 -12.16 -8.33 9.25
N GLN A 164 -13.16 -8.50 8.39
CA GLN A 164 -13.77 -9.78 8.07
C GLN A 164 -13.29 -10.25 6.70
N GLY A 165 -13.02 -11.54 6.59
CA GLY A 165 -12.59 -12.15 5.35
C GLY A 165 -12.64 -13.66 5.39
N TRP A 166 -12.11 -14.27 4.35
CA TRP A 166 -11.94 -15.70 4.24
C TRP A 166 -10.74 -16.04 3.35
N LEU A 167 -10.17 -17.22 3.55
CA LEU A 167 -9.13 -17.78 2.69
C LEU A 167 -9.74 -18.84 1.79
N ASP A 168 -9.46 -18.80 0.49
CA ASP A 168 -9.91 -19.82 -0.44
C ASP A 168 -9.01 -21.07 -0.44
N GLY A 169 -9.36 -22.06 -1.28
CA GLY A 169 -8.60 -23.30 -1.43
C GLY A 169 -7.16 -23.11 -1.92
N ASP A 170 -6.85 -21.98 -2.55
CA ASP A 170 -5.51 -21.62 -3.04
C ASP A 170 -4.75 -20.73 -2.03
N GLY A 171 -5.33 -20.48 -0.86
CA GLY A 171 -4.76 -19.61 0.17
C GLY A 171 -4.78 -18.13 -0.20
N CYS A 172 -5.65 -17.72 -1.13
CA CYS A 172 -5.87 -16.31 -1.44
C CYS A 172 -6.87 -15.69 -0.46
N LEU A 173 -6.55 -14.48 -0.02
CA LEU A 173 -7.36 -13.72 0.93
C LEU A 173 -8.45 -12.92 0.21
N HIS A 174 -9.68 -13.07 0.71
CA HIS A 174 -10.85 -12.32 0.29
C HIS A 174 -11.36 -11.49 1.46
N ILE A 175 -11.60 -10.19 1.23
CA ILE A 175 -12.04 -9.26 2.26
C ILE A 175 -13.55 -9.00 2.08
N LEU A 176 -14.30 -9.12 3.18
CA LEU A 176 -15.75 -8.89 3.22
C LEU A 176 -16.09 -7.49 3.75
N GLY A 177 -15.22 -6.92 4.59
CA GLY A 177 -15.44 -5.60 5.20
C GLY A 177 -14.89 -5.53 6.61
N ARG A 178 -15.48 -4.69 7.45
CA ARG A 178 -15.10 -4.51 8.87
C ARG A 178 -16.29 -4.84 9.78
N ASN A 179 -16.00 -5.37 10.97
CA ASN A 179 -17.01 -5.58 12.01
C ASN A 179 -17.49 -4.24 12.61
N SER A 180 -16.57 -3.30 12.81
CA SER A 180 -16.90 -1.98 13.31
C SER A 180 -17.27 -1.02 12.17
N SER A 181 -18.18 -0.09 12.43
CA SER A 181 -18.64 0.97 11.51
C SER A 181 -17.56 2.02 11.16
N LYS A 182 -16.28 1.67 11.27
CA LYS A 182 -15.14 2.47 10.80
C LYS A 182 -15.16 2.53 9.28
N ILE A 183 -15.66 3.64 8.74
CA ILE A 183 -15.66 3.92 7.30
C ILE A 183 -14.25 4.32 6.87
N ILE A 184 -13.66 3.56 5.94
CA ILE A 184 -12.42 3.96 5.25
C ILE A 184 -12.77 5.11 4.30
N THR A 185 -12.48 6.35 4.72
CA THR A 185 -12.61 7.53 3.85
C THR A 185 -11.23 7.92 3.32
N GLY A 186 -10.97 7.58 2.06
CA GLY A 186 -9.84 8.15 1.32
C GLY A 186 -8.43 7.72 1.72
N GLY A 187 -8.26 6.61 2.46
CA GLY A 187 -6.95 6.01 2.77
C GLY A 187 -6.32 6.41 4.10
N VAL A 188 -7.10 6.92 5.05
CA VAL A 188 -6.66 7.21 6.42
C VAL A 188 -7.71 6.72 7.42
N GLU A 189 -7.29 6.12 8.52
CA GLU A 189 -8.18 5.68 9.60
C GLU A 189 -8.53 6.84 10.54
N GLY A 190 -9.82 7.00 10.87
CA GLY A 190 -10.31 7.96 11.86
C GLY A 190 -11.26 7.28 12.85
N PHE A 191 -11.01 7.46 14.15
CA PHE A 191 -11.94 7.07 15.21
C PHE A 191 -13.07 8.10 15.34
N PHE A 192 -14.32 7.63 15.49
CA PHE A 192 -15.49 8.49 15.74
C PHE A 192 -16.12 8.11 17.09
N GLN A 193 -15.72 8.79 18.17
CA GLN A 193 -16.48 8.81 19.42
C GLN A 193 -16.72 10.25 19.84
N GLY A 194 -17.99 10.66 19.87
CA GLY A 194 -18.45 11.87 20.57
C GLY A 194 -19.11 12.95 19.69
N ARG A 195 -20.45 12.99 19.74
CA ARG A 195 -21.35 14.16 19.50
C ARG A 195 -21.03 15.10 18.34
N TRP A 196 -21.74 14.94 17.22
CA TRP A 196 -21.99 16.05 16.29
C TRP A 196 -23.45 16.51 16.38
N ARG A 197 -23.64 17.66 17.04
CA ARG A 197 -24.73 18.59 16.75
C ARG A 197 -24.09 19.79 16.09
N LEU A 198 -24.47 20.03 14.82
CA LEU A 198 -24.28 21.24 14.03
C LEU A 198 -22.82 21.62 13.68
N LEU A 199 -22.48 21.50 12.40
CA LEU A 199 -21.96 22.61 11.56
C LEU A 199 -21.66 22.04 10.16
N CYS A 200 -22.70 21.96 9.33
CA CYS A 200 -22.52 21.99 7.88
C CYS A 200 -22.04 23.39 7.50
N GLY A 201 -20.86 23.49 6.88
CA GLY A 201 -20.45 24.73 6.20
C GLY A 201 -18.96 25.01 6.26
N ARG A 202 -18.18 24.34 5.40
CA ARG A 202 -17.01 24.87 4.65
C ARG A 202 -16.31 23.74 3.87
N PRO A 203 -16.08 23.86 2.55
CA PRO A 203 -15.33 22.89 1.77
C PRO A 203 -13.83 23.24 1.85
N ASN A 204 -13.05 22.50 2.63
CA ASN A 204 -11.59 22.39 2.49
C ASN A 204 -11.11 21.23 3.37
N TRP A 205 -11.06 20.02 2.81
CA TRP A 205 -10.49 18.84 3.47
C TRP A 205 -9.07 18.60 2.94
N PHE A 206 -8.08 18.76 3.80
CA PHE A 206 -6.69 18.41 3.52
C PHE A 206 -6.54 16.89 3.46
N LYS A 207 -5.99 16.39 2.35
CA LYS A 207 -5.74 14.98 2.09
C LYS A 207 -4.26 14.72 2.31
N MET A 208 -3.90 13.89 3.30
CA MET A 208 -2.55 13.33 3.37
C MET A 208 -2.55 12.06 2.53
N SER A 209 -1.79 12.05 1.44
CA SER A 209 -1.58 10.87 0.62
C SER A 209 -0.10 10.80 0.29
N ALA A 210 0.55 9.70 0.67
CA ALA A 210 1.91 9.46 0.28
C ALA A 210 1.91 8.82 -1.11
N LEU A 211 2.31 9.58 -2.12
CA LEU A 211 2.65 9.06 -3.44
C LEU A 211 4.07 8.51 -3.35
N TRP A 212 4.20 7.19 -3.22
CA TRP A 212 5.51 6.54 -3.28
C TRP A 212 5.76 6.10 -4.73
N VAL A 213 6.72 6.74 -5.38
CA VAL A 213 7.31 6.28 -6.64
C VAL A 213 8.68 5.71 -6.32
N TRP A 214 8.86 4.41 -6.54
CA TRP A 214 10.16 3.76 -6.30
C TRP A 214 10.88 3.54 -7.63
N PRO A 215 11.97 4.27 -7.92
CA PRO A 215 12.87 3.92 -9.01
C PRO A 215 13.79 2.78 -8.58
N ILE A 216 13.86 1.70 -9.36
CA ILE A 216 14.93 0.71 -9.21
C ILE A 216 16.05 1.07 -10.18
N GLN A 217 17.14 1.68 -9.69
CA GLN A 217 18.43 1.60 -10.39
C GLN A 217 19.17 0.36 -9.89
N ARG A 218 19.44 -0.59 -10.80
CA ARG A 218 20.33 -1.72 -10.50
C ARG A 218 21.75 -1.16 -10.30
N GLY A 219 22.28 -1.28 -9.08
CA GLY A 219 23.72 -1.19 -8.85
C GLY A 219 24.18 -0.27 -7.72
N ASP A 220 23.36 0.66 -7.22
CA ASP A 220 23.75 1.54 -6.13
C ASP A 220 22.89 1.29 -4.88
N ARG A 221 23.53 0.80 -3.80
CA ARG A 221 22.90 0.63 -2.48
C ARG A 221 22.82 1.98 -1.76
N ARG A 222 22.22 2.99 -2.38
CA ARG A 222 21.90 4.26 -1.73
C ARG A 222 20.40 4.42 -1.60
N LEU A 223 19.95 4.32 -0.35
CA LEU A 223 18.58 4.60 0.06
C LEU A 223 18.38 6.12 -0.06
N GLN A 224 17.85 6.59 -1.19
CA GLN A 224 17.48 8.00 -1.32
C GLN A 224 16.14 8.23 -0.62
N ARG A 225 16.23 8.69 0.62
CA ARG A 225 15.08 9.09 1.43
C ARG A 225 14.57 10.43 0.90
N PHE A 226 13.46 10.41 0.16
CA PHE A 226 12.70 11.63 -0.12
C PHE A 226 11.79 11.91 1.08
N THR A 227 12.21 12.83 1.96
CA THR A 227 11.33 13.43 2.96
C THR A 227 10.60 14.61 2.32
N SER A 228 9.28 14.54 2.24
CA SER A 228 8.48 15.75 2.06
C SER A 228 8.55 16.57 3.36
N PRO A 229 8.79 17.89 3.32
CA PRO A 229 8.82 18.70 4.54
C PRO A 229 7.43 18.71 5.19
N MET A 230 7.38 18.35 6.48
CA MET A 230 6.26 18.71 7.35
C MET A 230 6.25 20.24 7.50
N ILE A 231 5.13 20.87 7.18
CA ILE A 231 4.83 22.28 7.49
C ILE A 231 3.77 22.27 8.61
N PRO A 232 3.89 23.13 9.64
CA PRO A 232 4.12 22.68 11.02
C PRO A 232 2.90 22.74 11.94
N GLY A 233 2.93 21.93 13.01
CA GLY A 233 2.01 22.01 14.13
C GLY A 233 2.38 21.04 15.24
N PHE A 234 3.16 21.53 16.22
CA PHE A 234 3.57 20.98 17.53
C PHE A 234 5.07 20.74 17.73
N TYR A 235 5.54 21.36 18.82
CA TYR A 235 6.92 21.62 19.19
C TYR A 235 7.62 20.37 19.77
N LEU A 236 8.85 20.12 19.32
CA LEU A 236 9.84 19.39 20.09
C LEU A 236 10.66 20.41 20.90
N LEU A 237 10.57 20.36 22.23
CA LEU A 237 11.54 21.01 23.10
C LEU A 237 12.90 20.31 22.94
N PRO A 238 13.99 21.01 22.58
CA PRO A 238 15.32 20.40 22.57
C PRO A 238 15.84 20.20 24.00
N SER A 239 16.43 19.04 24.24
CA SER A 239 17.15 18.71 25.46
C SER A 239 18.55 19.33 25.46
N ARG A 240 18.95 19.84 26.63
CA ARG A 240 20.31 20.26 27.06
C ARG A 240 20.86 21.57 26.49
N GLN A 241 20.64 22.65 27.25
CA GLN A 241 21.66 23.70 27.41
C GLN A 241 22.79 23.20 28.32
N ARG A 242 24.04 23.28 27.84
CA ARG A 242 25.22 23.51 28.69
C ARG A 242 26.07 24.61 28.08
N SER A 243 26.11 25.72 28.84
CA SER A 243 27.23 26.65 29.08
C SER A 243 27.80 27.55 27.97
N GLN A 244 27.46 28.85 28.15
CA GLN A 244 28.33 30.04 28.33
C GLN A 244 29.06 30.70 27.15
N ILE A 245 29.03 32.04 27.23
CA ILE A 245 29.77 33.17 26.58
C ILE A 245 28.68 34.17 26.13
N ALA A 246 28.53 35.40 26.64
CA ALA A 246 29.24 36.24 27.60
C ALA A 246 28.21 37.09 28.37
#